data_AF-A0A7X9AAB6-F1
#
_entry.id   AF-A0A7X9AAB6-F1
#
_cell.length_a   1.000
_cell.length_b   1.000
_cell.length_c   1.000
_cell.angle_alpha   90.00
_cell.angle_beta   90.00
_cell.angle_gamma   90.00
#
_symmetry.space_group_name_H-M   'P 1'
#
loop_
_entity.id
_entity.type
_entity.pdbx_description
1 polymer ?
#
loop_
_entity_poly.entity_id
_entity_poly.type
_entity_poly.pdbx_seq_one_letter_code
_entity_poly.pdbx_strand_id
1 'polypeptide(L)'
;MALLWKNFYDAEVTFVLVRRSFIERHISSLYDRPDEETGVNWDASSEQALRDLAKEAPIVRLVNDIFTQAQEAGASDIHIEPGENDVAVRFRIDGLLQVIMRPPKNQYAAIASRIKLLGGMNIAEHRLPQDGRIELTGSSMNSIDVRVSTVPGMHGESIVLRLLQKDPAVFELGKIGLLPDTLEELEKLFNMPHGILLVVGPTGSGKTTTLYCIMNVLNADFRKIITIEDPVEYQLEGLTQIHVRANIGLTFANGLRAIVRQDPDVILVGEIRDRETAEIAIHAALTGHLVLSTLHTND
;
A
#
# COMPACT_ATOMS: atom_id res chain seq x y z
N MET A 1 41.52 -9.24 -5.69
CA MET A 1 40.62 -10.38 -6.00
C MET A 1 40.72 -10.84 -7.45
N ALA A 2 40.62 -9.96 -8.46
CA ALA A 2 40.70 -10.37 -9.88
C ALA A 2 41.96 -11.18 -10.25
N LEU A 3 43.14 -10.77 -9.75
CA LEU A 3 44.41 -11.47 -9.99
C LEU A 3 44.46 -12.88 -9.36
N LEU A 4 43.74 -13.09 -8.26
CA LEU A 4 43.66 -14.38 -7.56
C LEU A 4 42.79 -15.38 -8.33
N TRP A 5 41.68 -14.92 -8.92
CA TRP A 5 40.79 -15.77 -9.71
C TRP A 5 41.42 -16.22 -11.04
N LYS A 6 42.15 -15.33 -11.72
CA LYS A 6 42.89 -15.67 -12.95
C LYS A 6 43.97 -16.74 -12.70
N ASN A 7 44.67 -16.66 -11.57
CA ASN A 7 45.72 -17.63 -11.23
C ASN A 7 45.17 -19.00 -10.75
N PHE A 8 43.96 -19.06 -10.18
CA PHE A 8 43.39 -20.32 -9.66
C PHE A 8 42.46 -21.03 -10.64
N TYR A 9 41.70 -20.30 -11.45
CA TYR A 9 40.63 -20.86 -12.29
C TYR A 9 40.84 -20.61 -13.79
N ASP A 10 41.96 -20.01 -14.19
CA ASP A 10 42.29 -19.62 -15.58
C ASP A 10 41.13 -18.90 -16.31
N ALA A 11 40.40 -18.08 -15.56
CA ALA A 11 39.22 -17.37 -16.03
C ALA A 11 39.37 -15.87 -15.81
N GLU A 12 39.07 -15.08 -16.85
CA GLU A 12 38.94 -13.64 -16.72
C GLU A 12 37.58 -13.28 -16.12
N VAL A 13 37.59 -12.63 -14.96
CA VAL A 13 36.39 -12.22 -14.23
C VAL A 13 36.29 -10.71 -14.18
N THR A 14 35.09 -10.21 -14.50
CA THR A 14 34.73 -8.80 -14.34
C THR A 14 33.90 -8.63 -13.08
N PHE A 15 34.30 -7.70 -12.21
CA PHE A 15 33.52 -7.36 -11.02
C PHE A 15 32.49 -6.30 -11.38
N VAL A 16 31.23 -6.60 -11.08
CA VAL A 16 30.10 -5.68 -11.27
C VAL A 16 29.41 -5.46 -9.93
N LEU A 17 29.04 -4.20 -9.67
CA LEU A 17 28.23 -3.84 -8.52
C LEU A 17 26.77 -4.15 -8.86
N VAL A 18 26.13 -4.99 -8.06
CA VAL A 18 24.73 -5.40 -8.26
C VAL A 18 23.99 -5.37 -6.93
N ARG A 19 22.66 -5.20 -6.98
CA ARG A 19 21.80 -5.26 -5.80
C ARG A 19 21.78 -6.67 -5.24
N ARG A 20 21.62 -6.80 -3.92
CA ARG A 20 21.58 -8.09 -3.21
C ARG A 20 20.55 -9.06 -3.82
N SER A 21 19.37 -8.56 -4.19
CA SER A 21 18.31 -9.35 -4.83
C SER A 21 18.72 -9.93 -6.19
N PHE A 22 19.56 -9.22 -6.96
CA PHE A 22 20.10 -9.72 -8.23
C PHE A 22 21.03 -10.93 -8.01
N ILE A 23 21.82 -10.88 -6.94
CA ILE A 23 22.73 -11.97 -6.52
C ILE A 23 21.90 -13.17 -6.06
N GLU A 24 20.96 -12.96 -5.15
CA GLU A 24 20.10 -14.03 -4.61
C GLU A 24 19.31 -14.72 -5.73
N ARG A 25 18.78 -13.97 -6.71
CA ARG A 25 18.10 -14.51 -7.90
C ARG A 25 19.01 -15.40 -8.76
N HIS A 26 20.24 -14.97 -9.04
CA HIS A 26 21.18 -15.75 -9.87
C HIS A 26 21.71 -16.97 -9.13
N ILE A 27 21.91 -16.87 -7.81
CA ILE A 27 22.27 -18.00 -6.97
C ILE A 27 21.11 -19.00 -6.97
N SER A 28 19.86 -18.56 -6.73
CA SER A 28 18.69 -19.46 -6.75
C SER A 28 18.54 -20.14 -8.12
N SER A 29 18.73 -19.42 -9.24
CA SER A 29 18.66 -20.05 -10.56
C SER A 29 19.78 -21.05 -10.86
N LEU A 30 20.93 -20.93 -10.18
CA LEU A 30 22.07 -21.85 -10.33
C LEU A 30 21.94 -23.07 -9.41
N TYR A 31 21.20 -22.95 -8.30
CA TYR A 31 21.06 -23.99 -7.28
C TYR A 31 19.67 -24.63 -7.19
N ASP A 32 18.66 -24.12 -7.90
CA ASP A 32 17.35 -24.77 -8.01
C ASP A 32 17.49 -26.11 -8.74
N ARG A 33 17.57 -27.18 -7.93
CA ARG A 33 17.17 -28.52 -8.36
C ARG A 33 15.64 -28.55 -8.43
N PRO A 34 15.04 -29.13 -9.48
CA PRO A 34 13.61 -29.31 -9.51
C PRO A 34 13.29 -30.42 -8.50
N ASP A 35 12.85 -30.06 -7.30
CA ASP A 35 12.02 -30.89 -6.42
C ASP A 35 11.74 -30.10 -5.14
N GLU A 36 10.59 -29.43 -5.09
CA GLU A 36 9.76 -29.33 -3.88
C GLU A 36 8.35 -28.88 -4.33
N GLU A 37 7.56 -29.89 -4.69
CA GLU A 37 6.12 -29.78 -4.94
C GLU A 37 5.42 -29.31 -3.65
N THR A 38 4.81 -28.12 -3.69
CA THR A 38 3.71 -27.82 -2.78
C THR A 38 2.46 -28.48 -3.36
N GLY A 39 2.18 -29.70 -2.87
CA GLY A 39 1.08 -30.52 -3.31
C GLY A 39 -0.28 -29.84 -3.14
N VAL A 40 -0.88 -29.44 -4.26
CA VAL A 40 -2.32 -29.27 -4.39
C VAL A 40 -2.78 -30.30 -5.41
N ASN A 41 -3.38 -31.38 -4.92
CA ASN A 41 -3.86 -32.49 -5.74
C ASN A 41 -5.11 -32.06 -6.51
N TRP A 42 -4.95 -31.64 -7.76
CA TRP A 42 -6.03 -31.55 -8.74
C TRP A 42 -5.85 -32.70 -9.72
N ASP A 43 -6.87 -33.56 -9.80
CA ASP A 43 -6.90 -34.77 -10.62
C ASP A 43 -6.70 -34.40 -12.11
N ALA A 44 -5.46 -34.50 -12.58
CA ALA A 44 -5.03 -34.04 -13.89
C ALA A 44 -5.28 -35.11 -14.94
N SER A 45 -6.49 -35.15 -15.51
CA SER A 45 -6.79 -35.96 -16.69
C SER A 45 -7.12 -35.09 -17.91
N SER A 46 -6.18 -34.26 -18.35
CA SER A 46 -6.19 -33.74 -19.72
C SER A 46 -4.85 -33.09 -20.09
N GLU A 47 -4.30 -33.49 -21.25
CA GLU A 47 -3.11 -32.90 -21.87
C GLU A 47 -3.23 -31.37 -22.09
N GLN A 48 -4.47 -30.87 -22.14
CA GLN A 48 -4.84 -29.45 -22.15
C GLN A 48 -4.49 -28.74 -20.84
N ALA A 49 -4.83 -29.33 -19.67
CA ALA A 49 -4.55 -28.76 -18.36
C ALA A 49 -3.04 -28.68 -18.08
N LEU A 50 -2.27 -29.66 -18.54
CA LEU A 50 -0.80 -29.64 -18.48
C LEU A 50 -0.19 -28.52 -19.35
N ARG A 51 -0.78 -28.23 -20.52
CA ARG A 51 -0.36 -27.11 -21.38
C ARG A 51 -0.76 -25.76 -20.82
N ASP A 52 -1.92 -25.68 -20.17
CA ASP A 52 -2.40 -24.46 -19.53
C ASP A 52 -1.56 -24.14 -18.27
N LEU A 53 -1.24 -25.14 -17.44
CA LEU A 53 -0.27 -25.02 -16.33
C LEU A 53 1.14 -24.59 -16.81
N ALA A 54 1.62 -25.14 -17.93
CA ALA A 54 2.92 -24.77 -18.51
C ALA A 54 2.96 -23.33 -19.06
N LYS A 55 1.82 -22.80 -19.53
CA LYS A 55 1.67 -21.39 -19.95
C LYS A 55 1.43 -20.44 -18.76
N GLU A 56 0.86 -20.94 -17.68
CA GLU A 56 0.63 -20.16 -16.46
C GLU A 56 1.93 -19.85 -15.74
N ALA A 57 2.89 -20.78 -15.68
CA ALA A 57 4.12 -20.56 -14.91
C ALA A 57 4.92 -19.28 -15.32
N PRO A 58 5.15 -18.97 -16.62
CA PRO A 58 5.80 -17.72 -17.01
C PRO A 58 4.97 -16.46 -16.71
N ILE A 59 3.64 -16.53 -16.83
CA ILE A 59 2.76 -15.38 -16.58
C ILE A 59 2.64 -15.11 -15.09
N VAL A 60 2.55 -16.15 -14.26
CA VAL A 60 2.59 -16.02 -12.81
C VAL A 60 3.89 -15.37 -12.36
N ARG A 61 5.04 -15.80 -12.91
CA ARG A 61 6.33 -15.17 -12.64
C ARG A 61 6.36 -13.70 -13.08
N LEU A 62 5.89 -13.39 -14.29
CA LEU A 62 5.84 -12.02 -14.79
C LEU A 62 4.99 -11.11 -13.89
N VAL A 63 3.80 -11.54 -13.49
CA VAL A 63 2.92 -10.76 -12.60
C VAL A 63 3.55 -10.59 -11.22
N ASN A 64 4.15 -11.64 -10.66
CA ASN A 64 4.89 -11.55 -9.39
C ASN A 64 6.10 -10.60 -9.49
N ASP A 65 6.82 -10.61 -10.63
CA ASP A 65 7.93 -9.71 -10.90
C ASP A 65 7.46 -8.26 -11.02
N ILE A 66 6.29 -8.01 -11.62
CA ILE A 66 5.67 -6.68 -11.68
C ILE A 66 5.38 -6.16 -10.26
N PHE A 67 4.76 -6.98 -9.40
CA PHE A 67 4.50 -6.61 -8.00
C PHE A 67 5.79 -6.34 -7.22
N THR A 68 6.77 -7.24 -7.32
CA THR A 68 8.07 -7.11 -6.65
C THR A 68 8.77 -5.83 -7.07
N GLN A 69 8.85 -5.55 -8.38
CA GLN A 69 9.48 -4.32 -8.88
C GLN A 69 8.75 -3.06 -8.43
N ALA A 70 7.41 -3.10 -8.39
CA ALA A 70 6.62 -1.95 -7.94
C ALA A 70 6.88 -1.64 -6.47
N GLN A 71 6.95 -2.67 -5.63
CA GLN A 71 7.26 -2.53 -4.21
C GLN A 71 8.70 -2.03 -4.01
N GLU A 72 9.69 -2.62 -4.68
CA GLU A 72 11.10 -2.19 -4.61
C GLU A 72 11.30 -0.74 -5.09
N ALA A 73 10.49 -0.29 -6.06
CA ALA A 73 10.53 1.07 -6.57
C ALA A 73 9.74 2.08 -5.71
N GLY A 74 9.04 1.63 -4.66
CA GLY A 74 8.18 2.49 -3.85
C GLY A 74 6.98 3.05 -4.62
N ALA A 75 6.46 2.31 -5.59
CA ALA A 75 5.33 2.76 -6.41
C ALA A 75 4.02 2.84 -5.61
N SER A 76 3.25 3.91 -5.83
CA SER A 76 1.89 4.05 -5.28
C SER A 76 0.86 3.27 -6.09
N ASP A 77 1.04 3.22 -7.40
CA ASP A 77 0.10 2.59 -8.33
C ASP A 77 0.87 1.85 -9.44
N ILE A 78 0.35 0.70 -9.86
CA ILE A 78 0.75 -0.05 -11.05
C ILE A 78 -0.35 0.15 -12.10
N HIS A 79 0.04 0.56 -13.30
CA HIS A 79 -0.82 0.72 -14.45
C HIS A 79 -0.45 -0.35 -15.49
N ILE A 80 -1.45 -1.09 -15.98
CA ILE A 80 -1.29 -2.09 -17.05
C ILE A 80 -2.28 -1.73 -18.14
N GLU A 81 -1.74 -1.19 -19.23
CA GLU A 81 -2.52 -0.54 -20.27
C GLU A 81 -2.26 -1.22 -21.62
N PRO A 82 -3.25 -1.97 -22.14
CA PRO A 82 -3.12 -2.59 -23.45
C PRO A 82 -3.10 -1.54 -24.57
N GLY A 83 -2.01 -1.47 -25.31
CA GLY A 83 -1.94 -0.78 -26.61
C GLY A 83 -2.34 -1.69 -27.77
N GLU A 84 -2.14 -1.20 -28.98
CA GLU A 84 -2.38 -1.95 -30.22
C GLU A 84 -1.39 -3.12 -30.36
N ASN A 85 -0.09 -2.86 -30.14
CA ASN A 85 1.00 -3.82 -30.39
C ASN A 85 1.68 -4.35 -29.12
N ASP A 86 1.55 -3.64 -28.01
CA ASP A 86 2.19 -3.97 -26.74
C ASP A 86 1.24 -3.71 -25.55
N VAL A 87 1.71 -4.03 -24.35
CA VAL A 87 1.08 -3.66 -23.08
C VAL A 87 2.04 -2.73 -22.36
N ALA A 88 1.63 -1.50 -22.07
CA ALA A 88 2.46 -0.62 -21.24
C ALA A 88 2.24 -0.96 -19.77
N VAL A 89 3.30 -1.41 -19.08
CA VAL A 89 3.30 -1.50 -17.61
C VAL A 89 4.03 -0.28 -17.06
N ARG A 90 3.32 0.56 -16.32
CA ARG A 90 3.83 1.81 -15.76
C ARG A 90 3.65 1.86 -14.26
N PHE A 91 4.60 2.44 -13.54
CA PHE A 91 4.45 2.72 -12.11
C PHE A 91 4.25 4.20 -11.89
N ARG A 92 3.43 4.55 -10.90
CA ARG A 92 3.42 5.89 -10.32
C ARG A 92 4.39 5.91 -9.15
N ILE A 93 5.47 6.67 -9.28
CA ILE A 93 6.50 6.84 -8.26
C ILE A 93 6.59 8.35 -7.99
N ASP A 94 6.41 8.75 -6.74
CA ASP A 94 6.40 10.17 -6.33
C ASP A 94 5.45 11.03 -7.18
N GLY A 95 4.28 10.48 -7.51
CA GLY A 95 3.26 11.12 -8.34
C GLY A 95 3.50 11.07 -9.85
N LEU A 96 4.70 10.68 -10.32
CA LEU A 96 5.07 10.63 -11.74
C LEU A 96 4.90 9.23 -12.33
N LEU A 97 4.34 9.16 -13.54
CA LEU A 97 4.20 7.90 -14.28
C LEU A 97 5.48 7.56 -15.03
N GLN A 98 6.01 6.36 -14.81
CA GLN A 98 7.22 5.85 -15.45
C GLN A 98 6.93 4.50 -16.11
N VAL A 99 7.34 4.35 -17.38
CA VAL A 99 7.21 3.07 -18.11
C VAL A 99 8.31 2.13 -17.64
N ILE A 100 7.91 0.95 -17.16
CA ILE A 100 8.84 -0.04 -16.58
C ILE A 100 9.14 -1.15 -17.58
N MET A 101 8.11 -1.65 -18.25
CA MET A 101 8.24 -2.70 -19.26
C MET A 101 7.11 -2.62 -20.28
N ARG A 102 7.35 -3.25 -21.44
CA ARG A 102 6.37 -3.38 -22.52
C ARG A 102 6.23 -4.83 -22.97
N PRO A 103 5.46 -5.67 -22.25
CA PRO A 103 5.17 -7.02 -22.70
C PRO A 103 4.49 -7.03 -24.08
N PRO A 104 4.73 -8.05 -24.92
CA PRO A 104 4.06 -8.17 -26.20
C PRO A 104 2.56 -8.36 -26.01
N LYS A 105 1.77 -7.88 -26.98
CA LYS A 105 0.30 -7.88 -26.89
C LYS A 105 -0.32 -9.24 -26.57
N ASN A 106 0.26 -10.32 -27.08
CA ASN A 106 -0.22 -11.68 -26.87
C ASN A 106 -0.19 -12.14 -25.39
N GLN A 107 0.58 -11.48 -24.52
CA GLN A 107 0.62 -11.77 -23.09
C GLN A 107 -0.50 -11.05 -22.31
N TYR A 108 -1.13 -10.03 -22.88
CA TYR A 108 -2.14 -9.21 -22.22
C TYR A 108 -3.26 -10.03 -21.57
N ALA A 109 -3.89 -10.94 -22.33
CA ALA A 109 -5.05 -11.69 -21.85
C ALA A 109 -4.71 -12.55 -20.62
N ALA A 110 -3.50 -13.11 -20.60
CA ALA A 110 -3.03 -13.92 -19.49
C ALA A 110 -2.68 -13.06 -18.26
N ILE A 111 -2.06 -11.89 -18.46
CA ILE A 111 -1.80 -10.91 -17.38
C ILE A 111 -3.12 -10.44 -16.76
N ALA A 112 -4.08 -10.02 -17.59
CA ALA A 112 -5.39 -9.55 -17.14
C ALA A 112 -6.17 -10.63 -16.37
N SER A 113 -6.18 -11.86 -16.89
CA SER A 113 -6.84 -13.00 -16.23
C SER A 113 -6.20 -13.31 -14.89
N ARG A 114 -4.85 -13.30 -14.81
CA ARG A 114 -4.13 -13.54 -13.55
C ARG A 114 -4.46 -12.49 -12.50
N ILE A 115 -4.51 -11.22 -12.88
CA ILE A 115 -4.84 -10.13 -11.94
C ILE A 115 -6.29 -10.23 -11.47
N LYS A 116 -7.23 -10.49 -12.39
CA LYS A 116 -8.64 -10.70 -12.03
C LYS A 116 -8.84 -11.88 -11.09
N LEU A 117 -8.13 -12.98 -11.33
CA LEU A 117 -8.14 -14.15 -10.46
C LEU A 117 -7.65 -13.79 -9.04
N LEU A 118 -6.51 -13.11 -8.93
CA LEU A 118 -5.99 -12.66 -7.64
C LEU A 118 -6.95 -11.71 -6.91
N GLY A 119 -7.65 -10.85 -7.66
CA GLY A 119 -8.59 -9.86 -7.12
C GLY A 119 -9.99 -10.38 -6.84
N GLY A 120 -10.27 -11.66 -7.08
CA GLY A 120 -11.61 -12.25 -6.94
C GLY A 120 -12.65 -11.72 -7.94
N MET A 121 -12.19 -11.28 -9.12
CA MET A 121 -13.00 -10.61 -10.15
C MET A 121 -13.49 -11.61 -11.21
N ASN A 122 -14.51 -11.24 -11.98
CA ASN A 122 -15.03 -12.10 -13.05
C ASN A 122 -14.08 -12.04 -14.27
N ILE A 123 -13.34 -13.13 -14.47
CA ILE A 123 -12.34 -13.28 -15.55
C ILE A 123 -13.00 -13.21 -16.94
N ALA A 124 -14.22 -13.73 -17.10
CA ALA A 124 -14.90 -13.82 -18.39
C ALA A 124 -15.60 -12.52 -18.82
N GLU A 125 -15.86 -11.61 -17.89
CA GLU A 125 -16.49 -10.32 -18.19
C GLU A 125 -15.41 -9.28 -18.50
N HIS A 126 -15.45 -8.67 -19.68
CA HIS A 126 -14.48 -7.65 -20.13
C HIS A 126 -15.14 -6.34 -20.57
N ARG A 127 -16.48 -6.26 -20.52
CA ARG A 127 -17.27 -5.16 -21.09
C ARG A 127 -17.70 -4.13 -20.05
N LEU A 128 -17.54 -4.45 -18.76
CA LEU A 128 -17.94 -3.61 -17.64
C LEU A 128 -16.72 -3.32 -16.75
N PRO A 129 -16.67 -2.13 -16.11
CA PRO A 129 -15.71 -1.89 -15.04
C PRO A 129 -15.88 -2.90 -13.91
N GLN A 130 -14.77 -3.26 -13.28
CA GLN A 130 -14.76 -4.15 -12.13
C GLN A 130 -13.75 -3.66 -11.10
N ASP A 131 -14.06 -3.87 -9.83
CA ASP A 131 -13.17 -3.58 -8.72
C ASP A 131 -12.90 -4.87 -7.92
N GLY A 132 -11.67 -5.01 -7.42
CA GLY A 132 -11.22 -6.18 -6.69
C GLY A 132 -10.21 -5.81 -5.62
N ARG A 133 -9.87 -6.79 -4.78
CA ARG A 133 -8.89 -6.64 -3.70
C ARG A 133 -7.95 -7.83 -3.69
N ILE A 134 -6.65 -7.58 -3.63
CA ILE A 134 -5.61 -8.60 -3.52
C ILE A 134 -4.88 -8.37 -2.20
N GLU A 135 -4.79 -9.42 -1.37
CA GLU A 135 -3.91 -9.43 -0.22
C GLU A 135 -2.61 -10.15 -0.59
N LEU A 136 -1.51 -9.40 -0.65
CA LEU A 136 -0.18 -9.95 -0.94
C LEU A 136 0.55 -10.21 0.37
N THR A 137 0.71 -11.49 0.72
CA THR A 137 1.53 -11.94 1.85
C THR A 137 2.89 -12.40 1.33
N GLY A 138 3.95 -11.63 1.62
CA GLY A 138 5.34 -12.02 1.35
C GLY A 138 5.96 -12.74 2.54
N SER A 139 6.83 -13.72 2.31
CA SER A 139 7.49 -14.54 3.35
C SER A 139 8.43 -13.76 4.28
N SER A 140 8.71 -12.49 3.97
CA SER A 140 9.74 -11.67 4.64
C SER A 140 9.40 -10.18 4.72
N MET A 141 8.19 -9.77 4.31
CA MET A 141 7.75 -8.36 4.32
C MET A 141 6.26 -8.24 4.70
N ASN A 142 5.90 -7.08 5.24
CA ASN A 142 4.54 -6.76 5.67
C ASN A 142 3.51 -7.01 4.56
N SER A 143 2.31 -7.48 4.94
CA SER A 143 1.23 -7.72 3.99
C SER A 143 0.87 -6.43 3.25
N ILE A 144 0.85 -6.46 1.92
CA ILE A 144 0.38 -5.33 1.11
C ILE A 144 -1.08 -5.58 0.75
N ASP A 145 -1.91 -4.58 1.02
CA ASP A 145 -3.27 -4.56 0.51
C ASP A 145 -3.28 -3.87 -0.86
N VAL A 146 -3.86 -4.51 -1.87
CA VAL A 146 -3.89 -3.96 -3.22
C VAL A 146 -5.33 -3.81 -3.67
N ARG A 147 -5.72 -2.60 -4.05
CA ARG A 147 -7.01 -2.35 -4.69
C ARG A 147 -6.83 -2.40 -6.20
N VAL A 148 -7.65 -3.20 -6.86
CA VAL A 148 -7.60 -3.38 -8.32
C VAL A 148 -8.85 -2.78 -8.93
N SER A 149 -8.68 -2.05 -10.02
CA SER A 149 -9.79 -1.56 -10.84
C SER A 149 -9.51 -1.85 -12.30
N THR A 150 -10.51 -2.35 -13.03
CA THR A 150 -10.45 -2.54 -14.49
C THR A 150 -11.51 -1.71 -15.17
N VAL A 151 -11.17 -1.15 -16.34
CA VAL A 151 -12.11 -0.39 -17.17
C VAL A 151 -11.95 -0.84 -18.62
N PRO A 152 -13.03 -1.17 -19.35
CA PRO A 152 -12.96 -1.58 -20.75
C PRO A 152 -12.35 -0.49 -21.64
N GLY A 153 -11.44 -0.88 -22.52
CA GLY A 153 -10.80 0.00 -23.49
C GLY A 153 -10.72 -0.62 -24.89
N MET A 154 -10.28 0.15 -25.88
CA MET A 154 -10.26 -0.23 -27.30
C MET A 154 -9.45 -1.50 -27.60
N HIS A 155 -8.36 -1.72 -26.87
CA HIS A 155 -7.47 -2.86 -27.07
C HIS A 155 -7.54 -3.88 -25.92
N GLY A 156 -8.55 -3.78 -25.06
CA GLY A 156 -8.66 -4.53 -23.81
C GLY A 156 -8.89 -3.59 -22.63
N GLU A 157 -9.14 -4.18 -21.48
CA GLU A 157 -9.28 -3.45 -20.22
C GLU A 157 -7.97 -2.81 -19.79
N SER A 158 -8.05 -1.53 -19.42
CA SER A 158 -7.02 -0.85 -18.63
C SER A 158 -7.15 -1.32 -17.19
N ILE A 159 -6.03 -1.71 -16.57
CA ILE A 159 -5.99 -2.22 -15.20
C ILE A 159 -5.12 -1.29 -14.35
N VAL A 160 -5.62 -0.88 -13.20
CA VAL A 160 -4.88 -0.09 -12.22
C VAL A 160 -4.88 -0.84 -10.90
N LEU A 161 -3.70 -0.98 -10.29
CA LEU A 161 -3.51 -1.57 -8.98
C LEU A 161 -2.93 -0.52 -8.04
N ARG A 162 -3.65 -0.14 -7.00
CA ARG A 162 -3.16 0.76 -5.95
C ARG A 162 -2.53 -0.06 -4.84
N LEU A 163 -1.25 0.15 -4.59
CA LEU A 163 -0.48 -0.54 -3.57
C LEU A 163 -0.62 0.22 -2.25
N LEU A 164 -1.33 -0.36 -1.29
CA LEU A 164 -1.42 0.15 0.08
C LEU A 164 -0.43 -0.65 0.92
N GLN A 165 0.80 -0.14 1.00
CA GLN A 165 1.82 -0.72 1.88
C GLN A 165 1.35 -0.59 3.32
N LYS A 166 1.20 -1.69 4.06
CA LYS A 166 0.97 -1.66 5.50
C LYS A 166 2.33 -1.69 6.21
N ASP A 167 3.15 -0.66 6.10
CA ASP A 167 4.42 -0.61 6.83
C ASP A 167 4.32 0.29 8.08
N PRO A 168 4.35 -0.28 9.30
CA PRO A 168 4.39 0.49 10.54
C PRO A 168 5.64 1.39 10.66
N ALA A 169 6.75 1.05 9.98
CA ALA A 169 7.99 1.82 10.00
C ALA A 169 7.87 3.19 9.29
N VAL A 170 6.75 3.43 8.60
CA VAL A 170 6.44 4.72 7.93
C VAL A 170 6.13 5.82 8.96
N PHE A 171 5.79 5.48 10.21
CA PHE A 171 5.32 6.44 11.21
C PHE A 171 6.39 6.93 12.20
N GLU A 172 7.61 7.16 11.70
CA GLU A 172 8.64 7.87 12.45
C GLU A 172 8.57 9.37 12.17
N LEU A 173 8.25 10.17 13.20
CA LEU A 173 8.11 11.62 13.08
C LEU A 173 9.39 12.32 12.57
N GLY A 174 10.57 11.76 12.87
CA GLY A 174 11.84 12.29 12.36
C GLY A 174 12.07 12.07 10.86
N LYS A 175 11.29 11.19 10.20
CA LYS A 175 11.47 10.82 8.80
C LYS A 175 10.48 11.50 7.84
N ILE A 176 9.50 12.25 8.34
CA ILE A 176 8.47 12.92 7.49
C ILE A 176 8.94 14.24 6.84
N GLY A 177 10.23 14.59 6.96
CA GLY A 177 10.84 15.71 6.24
C GLY A 177 10.61 17.09 6.86
N LEU A 178 10.20 17.17 8.13
CA LEU A 178 10.10 18.43 8.85
C LEU A 178 11.48 19.03 9.12
N LEU A 179 11.59 20.35 9.03
CA LEU A 179 12.77 21.07 9.49
C LEU A 179 12.89 20.93 11.02
N PRO A 180 14.12 20.93 11.59
CA PRO A 180 14.31 20.70 13.02
C PRO A 180 13.55 21.68 13.93
N ASP A 181 13.46 22.94 13.55
CA ASP A 181 12.71 23.99 14.26
C ASP A 181 11.19 23.72 14.22
N THR A 182 10.67 23.35 13.06
CA THR A 182 9.26 23.01 12.86
C THR A 182 8.88 21.75 13.66
N LEU A 183 9.76 20.76 13.68
CA LEU A 183 9.58 19.55 14.47
C LEU A 183 9.51 19.87 15.97
N GLU A 184 10.41 20.73 16.48
CA GLU A 184 10.42 21.14 17.89
C GLU A 184 9.13 21.89 18.28
N GLU A 185 8.62 22.77 17.40
CA GLU A 185 7.35 23.44 17.63
C GLU A 185 6.16 22.46 17.61
N LEU A 186 6.14 21.53 16.66
CA LEU A 186 5.11 20.50 16.58
C LEU A 186 5.09 19.61 17.83
N GLU A 187 6.26 19.22 18.33
CA GLU A 187 6.43 18.46 19.58
C GLU A 187 5.84 19.19 20.79
N LYS A 188 5.98 20.51 20.86
CA LYS A 188 5.35 21.32 21.93
C LYS A 188 3.83 21.28 21.82
N LEU A 189 3.27 21.35 20.61
CA LEU A 189 1.83 21.39 20.37
C LEU A 189 1.14 20.07 20.75
N PHE A 190 1.65 18.93 20.28
CA PHE A 190 0.99 17.65 20.59
C PHE A 190 1.26 17.13 22.01
N ASN A 191 2.19 17.74 22.75
CA ASN A 191 2.39 17.47 24.18
C ASN A 191 1.53 18.36 25.10
N MET A 192 0.70 19.26 24.53
CA MET A 192 -0.26 20.01 25.33
C MET A 192 -1.32 19.08 25.93
N PRO A 193 -1.80 19.36 27.16
CA PRO A 193 -2.76 18.49 27.84
C PRO A 193 -4.12 18.41 27.12
N HIS A 194 -4.51 19.50 26.45
CA HIS A 194 -5.75 19.60 25.70
C HIS A 194 -5.65 20.70 24.65
N GLY A 195 -6.52 20.65 23.65
CA GLY A 195 -6.51 21.60 22.53
C GLY A 195 -6.88 20.92 21.22
N ILE A 196 -6.90 21.70 20.14
CA ILE A 196 -7.11 21.17 18.79
C ILE A 196 -5.86 21.40 17.94
N LEU A 197 -5.37 20.34 17.32
CA LEU A 197 -4.28 20.39 16.34
C LEU A 197 -4.85 19.98 14.98
N LEU A 198 -4.76 20.90 14.02
CA LEU A 198 -5.24 20.71 12.66
C LEU A 198 -4.06 20.59 11.71
N VAL A 199 -3.99 19.47 10.98
CA VAL A 199 -3.07 19.31 9.86
C VAL A 199 -3.83 19.62 8.58
N VAL A 200 -3.41 20.68 7.89
CA VAL A 200 -4.12 21.26 6.74
C VAL A 200 -3.37 21.03 5.44
N GLY A 201 -4.10 20.99 4.33
CA GLY A 201 -3.53 20.89 2.99
C GLY A 201 -4.38 20.07 2.01
N PRO A 202 -3.99 20.02 0.73
CA PRO A 202 -4.72 19.31 -0.31
C PRO A 202 -4.64 17.78 -0.15
N THR A 203 -5.37 17.06 -0.98
CA THR A 203 -5.28 15.59 -1.02
C THR A 203 -3.87 15.16 -1.42
N GLY A 204 -3.33 14.14 -0.75
CA GLY A 204 -1.97 13.63 -1.02
C GLY A 204 -0.83 14.46 -0.43
N SER A 205 -1.10 15.50 0.37
CA SER A 205 -0.05 16.31 1.03
C SER A 205 0.57 15.67 2.28
N GLY A 206 0.24 14.42 2.60
CA GLY A 206 0.79 13.71 3.76
C GLY A 206 0.07 13.96 5.10
N LYS A 207 -1.10 14.62 5.14
CA LYS A 207 -1.82 14.94 6.39
C LYS A 207 -2.04 13.72 7.31
N THR A 208 -2.62 12.65 6.74
CA THR A 208 -2.90 11.41 7.48
C THR A 208 -1.60 10.79 7.98
N THR A 209 -0.55 10.76 7.16
CA THR A 209 0.77 10.26 7.55
C THR A 209 1.34 11.05 8.73
N THR A 210 1.29 12.38 8.69
CA THR A 210 1.74 13.23 9.81
C THR A 210 0.95 12.94 11.09
N LEU A 211 -0.37 12.84 11.01
CA LEU A 211 -1.20 12.52 12.18
C LEU A 211 -0.91 11.14 12.75
N TYR A 212 -0.68 10.15 11.90
CA TYR A 212 -0.26 8.82 12.33
C TYR A 212 1.11 8.80 13.00
N CYS A 213 2.09 9.58 12.51
CA CYS A 213 3.37 9.76 13.21
C CYS A 213 3.17 10.36 14.60
N ILE A 214 2.32 11.39 14.73
CA ILE A 214 2.01 12.02 16.03
C ILE A 214 1.34 10.99 16.95
N MET A 215 0.32 10.26 16.48
CA MET A 215 -0.35 9.23 17.28
C MET A 215 0.64 8.16 17.75
N ASN A 216 1.56 7.72 16.89
CA ASN A 216 2.57 6.74 17.25
C ASN A 216 3.50 7.25 18.36
N VAL A 217 3.86 8.54 18.36
CA VAL A 217 4.63 9.17 19.45
C VAL A 217 3.82 9.28 20.74
N LEU A 218 2.52 9.55 20.65
CA LEU A 218 1.62 9.68 21.80
C LEU A 218 1.19 8.32 22.39
N ASN A 219 1.36 7.23 21.63
CA ASN A 219 0.90 5.89 21.98
C ASN A 219 1.70 5.32 23.15
N ALA A 220 1.11 5.36 24.34
CA ALA A 220 1.70 4.87 25.57
C ALA A 220 0.61 4.28 26.48
N ASP A 221 0.96 3.27 27.28
CA ASP A 221 0.00 2.53 28.13
C ASP A 221 -0.84 3.40 29.08
N PHE A 222 -0.35 4.59 29.43
CA PHE A 222 -1.02 5.53 30.31
C PHE A 222 -1.93 6.54 29.59
N ARG A 223 -2.07 6.44 28.26
CA ARG A 223 -2.95 7.30 27.45
C ARG A 223 -3.94 6.46 26.66
N LYS A 224 -5.22 6.82 26.74
CA LYS A 224 -6.27 6.24 25.90
C LYS A 224 -6.45 7.06 24.62
N ILE A 225 -6.10 6.46 23.49
CA ILE A 225 -6.26 7.08 22.16
C ILE A 225 -7.42 6.42 21.43
N ILE A 226 -8.37 7.22 20.95
CA ILE A 226 -9.51 6.74 20.17
C ILE A 226 -9.66 7.57 18.89
N THR A 227 -9.85 6.91 17.75
CA THR A 227 -9.97 7.54 16.43
C THR A 227 -11.32 7.25 15.79
N ILE A 228 -11.80 8.18 14.95
CA ILE A 228 -12.86 7.93 13.98
C ILE A 228 -12.41 8.40 12.59
N GLU A 229 -12.47 7.50 11.60
CA GLU A 229 -11.82 7.67 10.30
C GLU A 229 -12.68 7.10 9.14
N ASP A 230 -12.50 7.62 7.93
CA ASP A 230 -13.27 7.22 6.73
C ASP A 230 -12.36 7.04 5.49
N PRO A 231 -11.77 5.86 5.28
CA PRO A 231 -11.63 4.73 6.21
C PRO A 231 -10.39 4.88 7.12
N VAL A 232 -10.24 3.97 8.09
CA VAL A 232 -8.94 3.76 8.74
C VAL A 232 -7.93 3.26 7.69
N GLU A 233 -6.85 4.02 7.49
CA GLU A 233 -5.85 3.72 6.46
C GLU A 233 -4.86 2.63 6.93
N TYR A 234 -4.43 2.72 8.19
CA TYR A 234 -3.54 1.76 8.83
C TYR A 234 -4.04 1.40 10.22
N GLN A 235 -3.84 0.15 10.61
CA GLN A 235 -4.09 -0.30 11.96
C GLN A 235 -2.85 -0.05 12.83
N LEU A 236 -3.01 0.75 13.88
CA LEU A 236 -1.97 0.97 14.88
C LEU A 236 -2.32 0.16 16.14
N GLU A 237 -1.35 -0.60 16.64
CA GLU A 237 -1.50 -1.35 17.87
C GLU A 237 -1.59 -0.41 19.09
N GLY A 238 -2.36 -0.79 20.12
CA GLY A 238 -2.48 -0.01 21.36
C GLY A 238 -3.57 1.07 21.36
N LEU A 239 -4.23 1.32 20.23
CA LEU A 239 -5.27 2.36 20.12
C LEU A 239 -6.58 1.84 19.51
N THR A 240 -7.69 2.53 19.80
CA THR A 240 -9.02 2.14 19.32
C THR A 240 -9.38 2.91 18.07
N GLN A 241 -9.46 2.24 16.92
CA GLN A 241 -9.80 2.88 15.64
C GLN A 241 -11.19 2.51 15.17
N ILE A 242 -12.01 3.52 14.87
CA ILE A 242 -13.40 3.36 14.46
C ILE A 242 -13.54 3.78 13.00
N HIS A 243 -13.99 2.86 12.15
CA HIS A 243 -14.42 3.20 10.80
C HIS A 243 -15.79 3.90 10.83
N VAL A 244 -15.92 4.99 10.10
CA VAL A 244 -17.23 5.52 9.69
C VAL A 244 -17.99 4.43 8.93
N ARG A 245 -19.26 4.25 9.29
CA ARG A 245 -20.20 3.33 8.64
C ARG A 245 -21.53 4.03 8.41
N ALA A 246 -21.55 4.91 7.41
CA ALA A 246 -22.71 5.75 7.07
C ALA A 246 -23.99 4.92 6.81
N ASN A 247 -23.86 3.70 6.26
CA ASN A 247 -24.97 2.79 5.98
C ASN A 247 -25.75 2.35 7.23
N ILE A 248 -25.12 2.31 8.40
CA ILE A 248 -25.76 2.02 9.69
C ILE A 248 -25.86 3.27 10.58
N GLY A 249 -25.63 4.45 10.00
CA GLY A 249 -25.70 5.74 10.67
C GLY A 249 -24.51 6.09 11.55
N LEU A 250 -23.39 5.34 11.53
CA LEU A 250 -22.17 5.71 12.27
C LEU A 250 -21.35 6.72 11.43
N THR A 251 -21.52 8.01 11.73
CA THR A 251 -20.90 9.19 11.09
C THR A 251 -19.79 9.78 11.98
N PHE A 252 -19.03 10.76 11.47
CA PHE A 252 -18.06 11.51 12.27
C PHE A 252 -18.71 12.14 13.52
N ALA A 253 -19.79 12.91 13.36
CA ALA A 253 -20.41 13.63 14.46
C ALA A 253 -20.91 12.69 15.57
N ASN A 254 -21.70 11.67 15.25
CA ASN A 254 -22.24 10.79 16.30
C ASN A 254 -21.19 9.82 16.87
N GLY A 255 -20.22 9.39 16.07
CA GLY A 255 -19.09 8.61 16.55
C GLY A 255 -18.22 9.43 17.50
N LEU A 256 -17.89 10.68 17.16
CA LEU A 256 -17.17 11.59 18.03
C LEU A 256 -17.90 11.83 19.36
N ARG A 257 -19.23 12.02 19.34
CA ARG A 257 -20.00 12.09 20.60
C ARG A 257 -19.85 10.83 21.45
N ALA A 258 -19.82 9.66 20.82
CA ALA A 258 -19.64 8.41 21.54
C ALA A 258 -18.22 8.30 22.13
N ILE A 259 -17.21 8.71 21.36
CA ILE A 259 -15.80 8.72 21.77
C ILE A 259 -15.58 9.58 23.01
N VAL A 260 -16.17 10.79 23.08
CA VAL A 260 -16.01 11.67 24.26
C VAL A 260 -16.55 11.03 25.56
N ARG A 261 -17.43 10.04 25.48
CA ARG A 261 -17.93 9.29 26.65
C ARG A 261 -17.10 8.05 27.00
N GLN A 262 -16.03 7.79 26.25
CA GLN A 262 -15.14 6.65 26.46
C GLN A 262 -13.95 7.00 27.35
N ASP A 263 -13.92 8.17 27.99
CA ASP A 263 -12.77 8.62 28.79
C ASP A 263 -11.43 8.63 28.00
N PRO A 264 -11.37 9.21 26.77
CA PRO A 264 -10.13 9.30 26.01
C PRO A 264 -9.22 10.43 26.54
N ASP A 265 -7.92 10.30 26.35
CA ASP A 265 -6.97 11.42 26.51
C ASP A 265 -6.77 12.14 25.18
N VAL A 266 -6.65 11.36 24.09
CA VAL A 266 -6.42 11.85 22.73
C VAL A 266 -7.51 11.33 21.81
N ILE A 267 -8.06 12.23 21.00
CA ILE A 267 -9.10 11.93 20.02
C ILE A 267 -8.58 12.30 18.63
N LEU A 268 -8.58 11.36 17.69
CA LEU A 268 -8.39 11.66 16.27
C LEU A 268 -9.74 11.66 15.56
N VAL A 269 -10.05 12.75 14.87
CA VAL A 269 -11.15 12.82 13.90
C VAL A 269 -10.51 12.90 12.52
N GLY A 270 -10.74 11.92 11.64
CA GLY A 270 -10.08 11.84 10.33
C GLY A 270 -10.11 13.16 9.56
N GLU A 271 -11.24 13.86 9.60
CA GLU A 271 -11.42 15.19 9.05
C GLU A 271 -12.65 15.90 9.64
N ILE A 272 -12.65 17.22 9.62
CA ILE A 272 -13.82 18.04 9.98
C ILE A 272 -14.43 18.63 8.70
N ARG A 273 -15.52 18.02 8.22
CA ARG A 273 -16.22 18.46 6.99
C ARG A 273 -17.43 19.35 7.25
N ASP A 274 -18.04 19.20 8.42
CA ASP A 274 -19.30 19.84 8.76
C ASP A 274 -19.23 20.57 10.09
N ARG A 275 -20.17 21.49 10.27
CA ARG A 275 -20.28 22.33 11.46
C ARG A 275 -20.53 21.51 12.72
N GLU A 276 -21.30 20.43 12.63
CA GLU A 276 -21.68 19.61 13.77
C GLU A 276 -20.45 18.91 14.37
N THR A 277 -19.64 18.29 13.52
CA THR A 277 -18.36 17.66 13.89
C THR A 277 -17.39 18.69 14.44
N ALA A 278 -17.32 19.89 13.83
CA ALA A 278 -16.48 20.99 14.31
C ALA A 278 -16.87 21.46 15.71
N GLU A 279 -18.15 21.68 15.97
CA GLU A 279 -18.66 22.09 17.28
C GLU A 279 -18.31 21.07 18.37
N ILE A 280 -18.51 19.77 18.09
CA ILE A 280 -18.19 18.70 19.04
C ILE A 280 -16.67 18.62 19.29
N ALA A 281 -15.85 18.74 18.25
CA ALA A 281 -14.38 18.72 18.37
C ALA A 281 -13.87 19.89 19.23
N ILE A 282 -14.40 21.09 19.02
CA ILE A 282 -14.08 22.28 19.84
C ILE A 282 -14.49 22.04 21.30
N HIS A 283 -15.70 21.53 21.54
CA HIS A 283 -16.15 21.22 22.89
C HIS A 283 -15.26 20.17 23.57
N ALA A 284 -14.87 19.09 22.88
CA ALA A 284 -13.97 18.09 23.42
C ALA A 284 -12.61 18.71 23.81
N ALA A 285 -12.05 19.56 22.95
CA ALA A 285 -10.80 20.25 23.22
C ALA A 285 -10.89 21.19 24.45
N LEU A 286 -12.02 21.88 24.63
CA LEU A 286 -12.28 22.74 25.77
C LEU A 286 -12.53 21.97 27.07
N THR A 287 -12.96 20.71 26.99
CA THR A 287 -13.22 19.84 28.14
C THR A 287 -12.06 18.90 28.47
N GLY A 288 -10.83 19.25 28.07
CA GLY A 288 -9.63 18.56 28.53
C GLY A 288 -9.10 17.45 27.62
N HIS A 289 -9.55 17.35 26.36
CA HIS A 289 -9.03 16.37 25.41
C HIS A 289 -8.05 17.00 24.43
N LEU A 290 -7.02 16.25 24.02
CA LEU A 290 -6.23 16.60 22.84
C LEU A 290 -6.93 16.08 21.59
N VAL A 291 -7.41 16.97 20.73
CA VAL A 291 -8.13 16.63 19.50
C VAL A 291 -7.21 16.85 18.29
N LEU A 292 -6.98 15.79 17.53
CA LEU A 292 -6.24 15.82 16.28
C LEU A 292 -7.22 15.72 15.11
N SER A 293 -7.05 16.53 14.06
CA SER A 293 -7.87 16.39 12.85
C SER A 293 -7.22 16.99 11.61
N THR A 294 -7.89 16.84 10.46
CA THR A 294 -7.52 17.46 9.19
C THR A 294 -8.60 18.39 8.66
N LEU A 295 -8.17 19.35 7.85
CA LEU A 295 -9.04 20.08 6.93
C LEU A 295 -8.44 20.03 5.52
N HIS A 296 -9.31 20.06 4.52
CA HIS A 296 -8.92 20.27 3.14
C HIS A 296 -8.98 21.76 2.84
N THR A 297 -7.83 22.44 2.90
CA THR A 297 -7.66 23.82 2.47
C THR A 297 -6.52 23.89 1.46
N ASN A 298 -6.58 24.88 0.57
CA ASN A 298 -5.49 25.13 -0.39
C ASN A 298 -4.40 26.03 0.23
N ASP A 299 -4.71 26.73 1.32
CA ASP A 299 -3.86 27.68 2.04
C ASP A 299 -4.08 27.54 3.55
#